data_AF-A0A5J9TP81-F1
#
_entry.id   AF-A0A5J9TP81-F1
#
_cell.length_a   1.000
_cell.length_b   1.000
_cell.length_c   1.000
_cell.angle_alpha   90.00
_cell.angle_beta   90.00
_cell.angle_gamma   90.00
#
_symmetry.space_group_name_H-M   'P 1'
#
loop_
_entity.id
_entity.type
_entity.pdbx_description
1 polymer ?
#
loop_
_entity_poly.entity_id
_entity_poly.type
_entity_poly.pdbx_seq_one_letter_code
_entity_poly.pdbx_strand_id
1 'polypeptide(L)'
;MASAAAAPPLTVGDVNAKLLAPRAVMWAVAVYLPCMYMASSAAVAYCFYPSTTFFPVPCWLPPLMLWGVYMAVLSEAVMYMDLFMPRAPFAVRQSLFNVGMYWVGFPLACLTALVASLDQP
;
A
#
# COMPACT_ATOMS: atom_id res chain seq x y z
N MET A 1 -36.91 -16.52 25.32
CA MET A 1 -35.97 -15.41 25.06
C MET A 1 -35.44 -15.60 23.65
N ALA A 2 -35.87 -14.77 22.70
CA ALA A 2 -35.35 -14.83 21.34
C ALA A 2 -33.91 -14.29 21.36
N SER A 3 -32.94 -15.12 20.95
CA SER A 3 -31.57 -14.68 20.72
C SER A 3 -31.60 -13.64 19.62
N ALA A 4 -31.24 -12.39 19.94
CA ALA A 4 -31.05 -11.36 18.93
C ALA A 4 -29.88 -11.82 18.05
N ALA A 5 -30.21 -12.22 16.82
CA ALA A 5 -29.19 -12.56 15.83
C ALA A 5 -28.25 -11.35 15.69
N ALA A 6 -26.95 -11.56 15.94
CA ALA A 6 -25.94 -10.54 15.77
C ALA A 6 -26.09 -9.93 14.38
N ALA A 7 -26.10 -8.59 14.29
CA ALA A 7 -26.22 -7.90 13.01
C ALA A 7 -25.15 -8.43 12.04
N PRO A 8 -25.52 -8.73 10.78
CA PRO A 8 -24.57 -9.28 9.83
C PRO A 8 -23.34 -8.37 9.72
N PRO A 9 -22.12 -8.91 9.68
CA PRO A 9 -20.91 -8.12 9.61
C PRO A 9 -20.92 -7.26 8.35
N LEU A 10 -20.62 -5.96 8.50
CA LEU A 10 -20.59 -5.01 7.39
C LEU A 10 -19.63 -5.51 6.31
N THR A 11 -20.14 -5.72 5.10
CA THR A 11 -19.33 -6.25 3.99
C THR A 11 -18.71 -5.12 3.18
N VAL A 12 -17.63 -5.44 2.46
CA VAL A 12 -16.99 -4.49 1.54
C VAL A 12 -17.95 -3.99 0.47
N GLY A 13 -18.83 -4.85 -0.04
CA GLY A 13 -19.86 -4.49 -1.01
C GLY A 13 -20.88 -3.51 -0.45
N ASP A 14 -21.29 -3.65 0.80
CA ASP A 14 -22.22 -2.71 1.45
C ASP A 14 -21.59 -1.31 1.57
N VAL A 15 -20.29 -1.24 1.88
CA VAL A 15 -19.56 0.03 1.97
C VAL A 15 -19.41 0.66 0.59
N ASN A 16 -19.02 -0.12 -0.42
CA ASN A 16 -18.86 0.38 -1.79
C ASN A 16 -20.19 0.86 -2.39
N ALA A 17 -21.30 0.18 -2.08
CA ALA A 17 -22.64 0.60 -2.47
C ALA A 17 -23.06 1.91 -1.79
N LYS A 18 -22.77 2.07 -0.48
CA LYS A 18 -23.03 3.32 0.27
C LYS A 18 -22.21 4.50 -0.25
N LEU A 19 -20.96 4.24 -0.65
CA LEU A 19 -20.06 5.26 -1.21
C LEU A 19 -20.37 5.60 -2.68
N LEU A 20 -21.37 4.94 -3.29
CA LEU A 20 -21.68 5.06 -4.72
C LEU A 20 -20.43 4.89 -5.59
N ALA A 21 -19.48 4.05 -5.15
CA ALA A 21 -18.18 3.92 -5.79
C ALA A 21 -18.37 3.25 -7.16
N PRO A 22 -18.18 3.96 -8.28
CA PRO A 22 -18.35 3.37 -9.60
C PRO A 22 -17.27 2.31 -9.80
N ARG A 23 -17.65 1.14 -10.32
CA ARG A 23 -16.69 0.06 -10.60
C ARG A 23 -15.53 0.50 -11.49
N ALA A 24 -15.79 1.40 -12.44
CA ALA A 24 -14.77 2.00 -13.29
C ALA A 24 -13.73 2.81 -12.49
N VAL A 25 -14.17 3.56 -11.48
CA VAL A 25 -13.27 4.32 -10.59
C VAL A 25 -12.43 3.37 -9.74
N MET A 26 -13.02 2.32 -9.19
CA MET A 26 -12.26 1.31 -8.44
C MET A 26 -11.17 0.65 -9.28
N TRP A 27 -11.45 0.33 -10.55
CA TRP A 27 -10.44 -0.18 -11.48
C TRP A 27 -9.35 0.84 -11.80
N ALA A 28 -9.73 2.10 -12.05
CA ALA A 28 -8.75 3.15 -12.29
C ALA A 28 -7.80 3.33 -11.10
N VAL A 29 -8.35 3.30 -9.88
CA VAL A 29 -7.61 3.36 -8.62
C VAL A 29 -6.72 2.12 -8.43
N ALA A 30 -7.23 0.92 -8.75
CA ALA A 30 -6.49 -0.34 -8.67
C ALA A 30 -5.26 -0.38 -9.58
N VAL A 31 -5.31 0.26 -10.75
CA VAL A 31 -4.16 0.37 -11.65
C VAL A 31 -3.24 1.53 -11.24
N TYR A 32 -3.82 2.66 -10.86
CA TYR A 32 -3.07 3.89 -10.59
C TYR A 32 -2.22 3.81 -9.31
N LEU A 33 -2.75 3.28 -8.20
CA LEU A 33 -2.01 3.27 -6.93
C LEU A 33 -0.70 2.47 -6.98
N PRO A 34 -0.67 1.21 -7.48
CA PRO A 34 0.57 0.46 -7.61
C PRO A 34 1.61 1.20 -8.45
N CYS A 35 1.19 1.78 -9.58
CA CYS A 35 2.07 2.57 -10.43
C CYS A 35 2.62 3.80 -9.71
N MET A 36 1.79 4.49 -8.91
CA MET A 36 2.21 5.66 -8.16
C MET A 36 3.26 5.31 -7.08
N TYR A 37 3.10 4.19 -6.37
CA TYR A 37 4.09 3.73 -5.39
C TYR A 37 5.43 3.33 -6.03
N MET A 38 5.39 2.62 -7.16
CA MET A 38 6.60 2.26 -7.90
C MET A 38 7.28 3.49 -8.52
N ALA A 39 6.50 4.42 -9.08
CA ALA A 39 7.04 5.63 -9.69
C ALA A 39 7.64 6.57 -8.63
N SER A 40 7.01 6.70 -7.46
CA SER A 40 7.54 7.52 -6.37
C SER A 40 8.84 6.98 -5.80
N SER A 41 8.95 5.66 -5.56
CA SER A 41 10.21 5.07 -5.11
C SER A 41 11.32 5.22 -6.16
N ALA A 42 11.00 5.05 -7.44
CA ALA A 42 11.94 5.26 -8.55
C ALA A 42 12.36 6.73 -8.68
N ALA A 43 11.43 7.67 -8.55
CA ALA A 43 11.71 9.11 -8.61
C ALA A 43 12.61 9.55 -7.45
N VAL A 44 12.34 9.08 -6.23
CA VAL A 44 13.21 9.34 -5.07
C VAL A 44 14.59 8.74 -5.34
N ALA A 45 14.68 7.48 -5.79
CA ALA A 45 15.96 6.88 -6.12
C ALA A 45 16.74 7.69 -7.15
N TYR A 46 16.09 8.17 -8.20
CA TYR A 46 16.71 9.00 -9.23
C TYR A 46 17.20 10.35 -8.69
N CYS A 47 16.37 11.06 -7.92
CA CYS A 47 16.72 12.37 -7.37
C CYS A 47 17.88 12.34 -6.37
N PHE A 48 18.01 11.25 -5.61
CA PHE A 48 19.04 11.08 -4.60
C PHE A 48 20.23 10.24 -5.07
N TYR A 49 20.24 9.76 -6.32
CA TYR A 49 21.35 8.98 -6.85
C TYR A 49 22.59 9.89 -7.04
N PRO A 50 23.74 9.59 -6.41
CA PRO A 50 24.94 10.39 -6.61
C PRO A 50 25.46 10.21 -8.04
N SER A 51 25.77 11.32 -8.71
CA SER A 51 26.24 11.35 -10.10
C SER A 51 27.68 10.86 -10.30
N THR A 52 28.40 10.52 -9.23
CA THR A 52 29.86 10.28 -9.23
C THR A 52 30.29 8.89 -8.76
N THR A 53 29.38 7.96 -8.48
CA THR A 53 29.74 6.64 -7.92
C THR A 53 30.26 5.68 -8.99
N PHE A 54 31.57 5.39 -8.93
CA PHE A 54 32.27 4.38 -9.72
C PHE A 54 32.15 2.95 -9.13
N PHE A 55 31.47 2.76 -7.98
CA PHE A 55 31.24 1.50 -7.24
C PHE A 55 30.02 1.61 -6.27
N PRO A 56 29.63 0.53 -5.56
CA PRO A 56 28.44 -0.31 -5.79
C PRO A 56 27.09 0.38 -5.45
N VAL A 57 25.98 -0.28 -5.79
CA VAL A 57 24.60 0.20 -5.52
C VAL A 57 24.47 0.75 -4.08
N PRO A 58 23.94 1.97 -3.87
CA PRO A 58 23.79 2.54 -2.53
C PRO A 58 22.98 1.65 -1.60
N CYS A 59 23.38 1.54 -0.33
CA CYS A 59 22.77 0.60 0.63
C CYS A 59 21.28 0.90 0.89
N TRP A 60 20.86 2.16 0.70
CA TRP A 60 19.48 2.61 0.84
C TRP A 60 18.59 2.31 -0.38
N LEU A 61 19.17 2.02 -1.54
CA LEU A 61 18.41 1.90 -2.79
C LEU A 61 17.59 0.60 -2.89
N PRO A 62 18.13 -0.60 -2.57
CA PRO A 62 17.33 -1.82 -2.51
C PRO A 62 16.15 -1.76 -1.53
N PRO A 63 16.30 -1.31 -0.27
CA PRO A 63 15.16 -1.25 0.65
C PRO A 63 14.14 -0.18 0.26
N LEU A 64 14.55 0.93 -0.39
CA LEU A 64 13.61 1.92 -0.93
C LEU A 64 12.77 1.33 -2.08
N MET A 65 13.40 0.60 -3.00
CA MET A 65 12.68 -0.08 -4.09
C MET A 65 11.73 -1.14 -3.54
N LEU A 66 12.20 -1.93 -2.57
CA LEU A 66 11.38 -2.95 -1.90
C LEU A 66 10.17 -2.33 -1.18
N TRP A 67 10.34 -1.15 -0.57
CA TRP A 67 9.25 -0.39 0.01
C TRP A 67 8.18 0.01 -1.02
N GLY A 68 8.60 0.53 -2.18
CA GLY A 68 7.68 0.87 -3.27
C GLY A 68 6.90 -0.35 -3.77
N VAL A 69 7.59 -1.49 -3.97
CA VAL A 69 6.95 -2.76 -4.37
C VAL A 69 5.99 -3.25 -3.29
N TYR A 70 6.38 -3.20 -2.02
CA TYR A 70 5.53 -3.59 -0.91
C TYR A 70 4.23 -2.79 -0.87
N MET A 71 4.31 -1.46 -0.99
CA MET A 71 3.14 -0.59 -1.02
C MET A 71 2.26 -0.83 -2.25
N ALA A 72 2.88 -1.09 -3.41
CA ALA A 72 2.15 -1.47 -4.62
C ALA A 72 1.33 -2.75 -4.41
N VAL A 73 1.96 -3.82 -3.90
CA VAL A 73 1.28 -5.09 -3.62
C VAL A 73 0.19 -4.94 -2.56
N LEU A 74 0.44 -4.17 -1.49
CA LEU A 74 -0.57 -3.88 -0.47
C LEU A 74 -1.79 -3.18 -1.08
N SER A 75 -1.57 -2.18 -1.92
CA SER A 75 -2.65 -1.44 -2.58
C SER A 75 -3.46 -2.33 -3.54
N GLU A 76 -2.78 -3.22 -4.27
CA GLU A 76 -3.42 -4.20 -5.15
C GLU A 76 -4.25 -5.20 -4.35
N ALA A 77 -3.74 -5.70 -3.22
CA ALA A 77 -4.47 -6.63 -2.34
C ALA A 77 -5.75 -6.00 -1.76
N VAL A 78 -5.69 -4.74 -1.34
CA VAL A 78 -6.87 -4.01 -0.85
C VAL A 78 -7.89 -3.79 -1.97
N MET A 79 -7.43 -3.38 -3.15
CA MET A 79 -8.31 -3.15 -4.31
C MET A 79 -8.89 -4.46 -4.84
N TYR A 80 -8.15 -5.56 -4.76
CA TYR A 80 -8.64 -6.89 -5.09
C TYR A 80 -9.80 -7.29 -4.17
N MET A 81 -9.70 -7.02 -2.86
CA MET A 81 -10.83 -7.22 -1.94
C MET A 81 -12.04 -6.35 -2.31
N ASP A 82 -11.82 -5.10 -2.71
CA ASP A 82 -12.90 -4.19 -3.13
C ASP A 82 -13.61 -4.63 -4.42
N LEU A 83 -12.86 -5.16 -5.39
CA LEU A 83 -13.35 -5.51 -6.71
C LEU A 83 -13.94 -6.92 -6.80
N PHE A 84 -13.34 -7.89 -6.09
CA PHE A 84 -13.64 -9.32 -6.25
C PHE A 84 -14.24 -9.97 -5.01
N MET A 85 -14.13 -9.35 -3.83
CA MET A 85 -14.66 -9.89 -2.58
C MET A 85 -15.74 -9.00 -1.96
N PRO A 86 -16.86 -8.73 -2.66
CA PRO A 86 -17.92 -7.86 -2.12
C PRO A 86 -18.58 -8.42 -0.85
N ARG A 87 -18.51 -9.74 -0.63
CA ARG A 87 -19.07 -10.40 0.57
C ARG A 87 -18.07 -10.52 1.72
N ALA A 88 -16.80 -10.14 1.52
CA ALA A 88 -15.82 -10.22 2.60
C ALA A 88 -16.13 -9.19 3.69
N PRO A 89 -15.83 -9.50 4.96
CA PRO A 89 -16.01 -8.56 6.07
C PRO A 89 -15.08 -7.36 5.88
N PHE A 90 -15.65 -6.15 5.92
CA PHE A 90 -14.91 -4.90 5.75
C PHE A 90 -13.81 -4.72 6.81
N ALA A 91 -14.02 -5.26 8.01
CA ALA A 91 -13.03 -5.26 9.08
C ALA A 91 -11.70 -5.91 8.67
N VAL A 92 -11.72 -6.94 7.83
CA VAL A 92 -10.49 -7.60 7.35
C VAL A 92 -9.76 -6.74 6.33
N ARG A 93 -10.49 -6.10 5.41
CA ARG A 93 -9.91 -5.11 4.48
C ARG A 93 -9.27 -3.96 5.25
N GLN A 94 -9.96 -3.44 6.26
CA GLN A 94 -9.48 -2.32 7.07
C GLN A 94 -8.28 -2.71 7.93
N SER A 95 -8.28 -3.89 8.53
CA SER A 95 -7.13 -4.36 9.30
C SER A 95 -5.92 -4.62 8.40
N LEU A 96 -6.13 -5.20 7.21
CA LEU A 96 -5.07 -5.38 6.22
C LEU A 96 -4.42 -4.04 5.84
N PHE A 97 -5.24 -3.04 5.50
CA PHE A 97 -4.72 -1.71 5.19
C PHE A 97 -4.01 -1.08 6.39
N ASN A 98 -4.60 -1.17 7.60
CA ASN A 98 -4.02 -0.57 8.80
C ASN A 98 -2.66 -1.18 9.15
N VAL A 99 -2.57 -2.51 9.18
CA VAL A 99 -1.32 -3.23 9.46
C VAL A 99 -0.31 -2.99 8.35
N GLY A 100 -0.72 -3.14 7.09
CA GLY A 100 0.19 -2.98 5.97
C GLY A 100 0.75 -1.57 5.86
N MET A 101 -0.09 -0.55 5.98
CA MET A 101 0.30 0.85 5.83
C MET A 101 1.06 1.36 7.06
N TYR A 102 0.46 1.27 8.25
CA TYR A 102 0.97 1.96 9.44
C TYR A 102 1.97 1.13 10.24
N TRP A 103 1.81 -0.19 10.29
CA TRP A 103 2.66 -1.05 11.13
C TRP A 103 3.86 -1.62 10.39
N VAL A 104 3.77 -1.76 9.06
CA VAL A 104 4.88 -2.27 8.25
C VAL A 104 5.41 -1.17 7.33
N GLY A 105 4.53 -0.58 6.52
CA GLY A 105 4.90 0.38 5.50
C GLY A 105 5.60 1.64 6.04
N PHE A 106 5.05 2.26 7.08
CA PHE A 106 5.62 3.46 7.69
C PHE A 106 6.98 3.19 8.39
N PRO A 107 7.13 2.15 9.24
CA PRO A 107 8.44 1.81 9.80
C PRO A 107 9.48 1.48 8.74
N LEU A 108 9.10 0.78 7.67
CA LEU A 108 10.01 0.48 6.56
C LEU A 108 10.47 1.78 5.86
N ALA A 109 9.58 2.75 5.67
CA ALA A 109 9.94 4.08 5.16
C ALA A 109 10.93 4.80 6.09
N CYS A 110 10.67 4.80 7.41
CA CYS A 110 11.60 5.37 8.39
C CYS A 110 12.98 4.70 8.34
N LEU A 111 13.03 3.36 8.25
CA LEU A 111 14.28 2.62 8.13
C LEU A 111 15.02 2.98 6.84
N THR A 112 14.33 3.08 5.71
CA THR A 112 14.96 3.49 4.43
C THR A 112 15.53 4.90 4.51
N ALA A 113 14.82 5.83 5.15
CA ALA A 113 15.28 7.20 5.36
C ALA A 113 16.48 7.27 6.31
N LEU A 114 16.47 6.48 7.39
CA LEU A 114 17.60 6.36 8.32
C LEU A 114 18.84 5.83 7.61
N VAL A 115 18.72 4.73 6.86
CA VAL A 115 19.83 4.16 6.09
C VAL A 115 20.36 5.19 5.09
N ALA A 116 19.48 5.91 4.38
CA ALA A 116 19.90 6.98 3.46
C ALA A 116 20.65 8.11 4.17
N SER A 117 20.20 8.52 5.35
CA SER A 117 20.85 9.60 6.13
C SER A 117 22.21 9.20 6.70
N LEU A 118 22.41 7.92 7.02
CA LEU A 118 23.67 7.39 7.55
C LEU A 118 24.72 7.10 6.45
N ASP A 119 24.26 6.92 5.21
CA ASP A 119 25.10 6.67 4.03
C ASP A 119 25.55 7.98 3.35
N GLN A 120 25.19 9.14 3.92
CA GLN A 120 25.61 10.46 3.45
C GLN A 120 27.02 10.79 4.01
N PRO A 121 27.98 11.21 3.16
CA PRO A 121 29.36 11.50 3.58
C PRO A 121 29.50 12.75 4.47
#